data_AF-A0A354WFN9-F1
#
_entry.id   AF-A0A354WFN9-F1
#
_cell.length_a   1.000
_cell.length_b   1.000
_cell.length_c   1.000
_cell.angle_alpha   90.00
_cell.angle_beta   90.00
_cell.angle_gamma   90.00
#
_symmetry.space_group_name_H-M   'P 1'
#
loop_
_entity.id
_entity.type
_entity.pdbx_description
1 polymer ?
#
loop_
_entity_poly.entity_id
_entity_poly.type
_entity_poly.pdbx_seq_one_letter_code
_entity_poly.pdbx_strand_id
1 'polypeptide(L)'
;MSEIAIFKWFGNSRNERHSNYKILECEDGRRLDIHASEISCSEDELIRGRFITFEIEEKEAKNLCLLREVGVIDWYDYDKGFGCATLIRHDSLLLEMFESYKHPKIRSKAGRMPTLQESLGMLSKKAEVFVHHKVICGSQPLKEGDLVVFDIRKIYRKDQNQYKDNALKLKLLSEETDEAIIERCAKSRETRLWKPVFHKYLTTLQTTDEKVALALDKINKLPGDGERLFYRSFSTVSRESFSDSLPDEILGFSEEIRQFLSFEKHLNIIIALIEEAESKNLPEDALLMELQSCLENLPLLNKARNKIRQPSIIPQIPDWVKEIPSFRALLFGFPSVESRPDTPEATQIRAFVAERGIFCLCHFTTIENLQGICREGGLLSNQQLQSRNSPYTQIDEGRWDGKSNHICCSINSYNSMYLYRAKHKSQCWVLLVIKPDYLWKQGTLFCPINAASERGAYIKEGLVGLQSMYKSVVIDIKGREYTRQRLPDRKPTCIQAEVQVDESISLDDVLWIGVNEDPGNEQKVRDAGWQGEIRIWKGLFK
;
A
#
# COMPACT_ATOMS: atom_id res chain seq x y z
N MET A 1 41.19 -14.03 -18.04
CA MET A 1 40.98 -12.70 -17.40
C MET A 1 40.93 -11.69 -18.52
N SER A 2 39.93 -10.81 -18.50
CA SER A 2 39.80 -9.76 -19.50
C SER A 2 40.82 -8.64 -19.24
N GLU A 3 41.57 -8.29 -20.28
CA GLU A 3 42.61 -7.27 -20.32
C GLU A 3 42.06 -6.00 -20.98
N ILE A 4 42.62 -4.84 -20.61
CA ILE A 4 42.26 -3.55 -21.24
C ILE A 4 43.50 -3.01 -21.95
N ALA A 5 43.30 -2.45 -23.15
CA ALA A 5 44.36 -1.77 -23.89
C ALA A 5 43.83 -0.57 -24.68
N ILE A 6 44.76 0.29 -25.12
CA ILE A 6 44.46 1.31 -26.14
C ILE A 6 44.90 0.75 -27.48
N PHE A 7 43.93 0.61 -28.37
CA PHE A 7 44.12 0.14 -29.73
C PHE A 7 45.03 1.08 -30.52
N LYS A 8 46.07 0.54 -31.16
CA LYS A 8 47.01 1.29 -32.01
C LYS A 8 46.78 1.01 -33.49
N TRP A 9 46.74 -0.27 -33.87
CA TRP A 9 46.67 -0.70 -35.26
C TRP A 9 46.13 -2.13 -35.38
N PHE A 10 45.54 -2.41 -36.55
CA PHE A 10 45.01 -3.72 -36.93
C PHE A 10 45.28 -3.99 -38.40
N GLY A 11 45.63 -5.23 -38.74
CA GLY A 11 45.78 -5.64 -40.12
C GLY A 11 46.09 -7.12 -40.30
N ASN A 12 46.22 -7.53 -41.54
CA ASN A 12 46.40 -8.94 -41.90
C ASN A 12 47.73 -9.49 -41.37
N SER A 13 47.70 -10.75 -40.92
CA SER A 13 48.93 -11.46 -40.57
C SER A 13 49.84 -11.56 -41.79
N ARG A 14 51.16 -11.42 -41.56
CA ARG A 14 52.19 -11.56 -42.62
C ARG A 14 52.38 -13.01 -43.07
N ASN A 15 51.82 -13.97 -42.34
CA ASN A 15 51.86 -15.38 -42.72
C ASN A 15 50.61 -15.73 -43.53
N GLU A 16 50.77 -15.90 -44.84
CA GLU A 16 49.73 -16.29 -45.82
C GLU A 16 49.02 -17.64 -45.52
N ARG A 17 49.39 -18.34 -44.44
CA ARG A 17 48.83 -19.64 -44.06
C ARG A 17 47.47 -19.57 -43.36
N HIS A 18 47.04 -18.42 -42.87
CA HIS A 18 45.76 -18.29 -42.20
C HIS A 18 45.07 -16.96 -42.54
N SER A 19 44.29 -16.94 -43.63
CA SER A 19 43.52 -15.77 -44.10
C SER A 19 42.57 -15.19 -43.04
N ASN A 20 42.25 -15.97 -42.00
CA ASN A 20 41.29 -15.62 -40.97
C ASN A 20 41.94 -15.05 -39.70
N TYR A 21 43.27 -14.88 -39.67
CA TYR A 21 43.99 -14.29 -38.55
C TYR A 21 44.53 -12.90 -38.87
N LYS A 22 44.47 -12.03 -37.87
CA LYS A 22 44.90 -10.64 -37.92
C LYS A 22 45.81 -10.32 -36.75
N ILE A 23 46.58 -9.25 -36.88
CA ILE A 23 47.50 -8.77 -35.85
C ILE A 23 46.88 -7.57 -35.18
N LEU A 24 46.66 -7.69 -33.86
CA LEU A 24 46.28 -6.61 -32.97
C LEU A 24 47.54 -5.96 -32.39
N GLU A 25 47.70 -4.64 -32.56
CA GLU A 25 48.75 -3.85 -31.91
C GLU A 25 48.13 -2.83 -30.95
N CYS A 26 48.66 -2.75 -29.74
CA CYS A 26 48.26 -1.82 -28.67
C CYS A 26 49.30 -0.71 -28.47
N GLU A 27 48.90 0.44 -27.90
CA GLU A 27 49.80 1.58 -27.64
C GLU A 27 50.86 1.30 -26.57
N ASP A 28 50.65 0.30 -25.71
CA ASP A 28 51.63 -0.19 -24.75
C ASP A 28 52.70 -1.12 -25.38
N GLY A 29 52.58 -1.39 -26.68
CA GLY A 29 53.52 -2.23 -27.43
C GLY A 29 53.14 -3.70 -27.50
N ARG A 30 52.05 -4.15 -26.85
CA ARG A 30 51.55 -5.51 -27.01
C ARG A 30 51.14 -5.75 -28.47
N ARG A 31 51.52 -6.92 -28.98
CA ARG A 31 51.21 -7.39 -30.33
C ARG A 31 50.76 -8.84 -30.26
N LEU A 32 49.52 -9.10 -30.65
CA LEU A 32 48.85 -10.39 -30.48
C LEU A 32 48.20 -10.82 -31.80
N ASP A 33 48.18 -12.12 -32.06
CA ASP A 33 47.39 -12.68 -33.15
C ASP A 33 45.93 -12.83 -32.69
N ILE A 34 44.97 -12.62 -33.58
CA ILE A 34 43.53 -12.74 -33.29
C ILE A 34 42.79 -13.32 -34.49
N HIS A 35 41.94 -14.31 -34.25
CA HIS A 35 41.07 -14.86 -35.28
C HIS A 35 39.88 -13.92 -35.56
N ALA A 36 39.43 -13.82 -36.81
CA ALA A 36 38.37 -12.90 -37.20
C ALA A 36 37.03 -13.14 -36.48
N SER A 37 36.75 -14.38 -36.06
CA SER A 37 35.54 -14.70 -35.28
C SER A 37 35.57 -14.18 -33.84
N GLU A 38 36.74 -13.82 -33.33
CA GLU A 38 36.94 -13.33 -31.96
C GLU A 38 36.72 -11.82 -31.85
N ILE A 39 36.27 -11.16 -32.92
CA ILE A 39 36.11 -9.71 -32.98
C ILE A 39 34.63 -9.39 -33.05
N SER A 40 34.10 -8.80 -31.97
CA SER A 40 32.66 -8.53 -31.85
C SER A 40 32.23 -7.21 -32.49
N CYS A 41 33.17 -6.31 -32.80
CA CYS A 41 32.91 -5.00 -33.37
C CYS A 41 33.26 -4.92 -34.86
N SER A 42 32.69 -3.96 -35.58
CA SER A 42 33.10 -3.68 -36.96
C SER A 42 34.54 -3.17 -37.01
N GLU A 43 35.29 -3.60 -38.02
CA GLU A 43 36.68 -3.19 -38.24
C GLU A 43 36.84 -1.68 -38.44
N ASP A 44 35.83 -1.03 -39.03
CA ASP A 44 35.82 0.43 -39.21
C ASP A 44 35.79 1.19 -37.87
N GLU A 45 35.42 0.50 -36.78
CA GLU A 45 35.37 1.08 -35.45
C GLU A 45 36.69 0.91 -34.68
N LEU A 46 37.54 -0.02 -35.11
CA LEU A 46 38.89 -0.23 -34.60
C LEU A 46 39.84 0.83 -35.13
N ILE A 47 39.63 2.05 -34.62
CA ILE A 47 40.43 3.23 -34.95
C ILE A 47 41.45 3.46 -33.84
N ARG A 48 42.66 3.88 -34.21
CA ARG A 48 43.71 4.25 -33.26
C ARG A 48 43.20 5.16 -32.12
N GLY A 49 43.57 4.79 -30.89
CA GLY A 49 43.21 5.48 -29.65
C GLY A 49 41.95 4.95 -28.97
N ARG A 50 41.21 4.01 -29.57
CA ARG A 50 40.04 3.37 -28.93
C ARG A 50 40.48 2.48 -27.77
N PHE A 51 39.72 2.50 -26.68
CA PHE A 51 39.90 1.51 -25.63
C PHE A 51 39.21 0.21 -26.05
N ILE A 52 39.87 -0.91 -25.79
CA ILE A 52 39.41 -2.26 -26.13
C ILE A 52 39.58 -3.19 -24.94
N THR A 53 38.77 -4.25 -24.91
CA THR A 53 38.90 -5.37 -23.99
C THR A 53 39.09 -6.66 -24.77
N PHE A 54 39.90 -7.58 -24.27
CA PHE A 54 40.11 -8.90 -24.87
C PHE A 54 40.68 -9.86 -23.82
N GLU A 55 40.70 -11.14 -24.12
CA GLU A 55 41.34 -12.16 -23.29
C GLU A 55 42.62 -12.64 -23.97
N ILE A 56 43.64 -13.01 -23.18
CA ILE A 56 44.88 -13.57 -23.72
C ILE A 56 44.91 -15.06 -23.41
N GLU A 57 44.96 -15.88 -24.47
CA GLU A 57 45.11 -17.33 -24.38
C GLU A 57 46.20 -17.78 -25.37
N GLU A 58 47.23 -18.47 -24.90
CA GLU A 58 48.33 -18.99 -25.75
C GLU A 58 49.03 -17.95 -26.65
N LYS A 59 49.04 -16.67 -26.24
CA LYS A 59 49.54 -15.48 -27.00
C LYS A 59 48.62 -14.99 -28.12
N GLU A 60 47.41 -15.51 -28.19
CA GLU A 60 46.33 -15.02 -29.03
C GLU A 60 45.39 -14.14 -28.21
N ALA A 61 44.83 -13.11 -28.85
CA ALA A 61 43.73 -12.34 -28.29
C ALA A 61 42.40 -12.98 -28.69
N LYS A 62 41.51 -13.14 -27.71
CA LYS A 62 40.16 -13.67 -27.87
C LYS A 62 39.11 -12.68 -27.37
N ASN A 63 37.86 -12.81 -27.81
CA ASN A 63 36.73 -12.00 -27.36
C ASN A 63 37.02 -10.48 -27.37
N LEU A 64 37.60 -9.98 -28.46
CA LEU A 64 37.94 -8.58 -28.62
C LEU A 64 36.68 -7.73 -28.82
N CYS A 65 36.48 -6.79 -27.91
CA CYS A 65 35.37 -5.84 -27.89
C CYS A 65 35.88 -4.41 -27.69
N LEU A 66 35.08 -3.44 -28.10
CA LEU A 66 35.29 -2.03 -27.74
C LEU A 66 34.94 -1.84 -26.27
N LEU A 67 35.81 -1.16 -25.52
CA LEU A 67 35.52 -0.85 -24.12
C LEU A 67 34.41 0.20 -24.07
N ARG A 68 33.29 -0.19 -23.46
CA ARG A 68 32.11 0.63 -23.25
C ARG A 68 31.88 0.80 -21.75
N GLU A 69 31.74 2.05 -21.31
CA GLU A 69 31.74 2.38 -19.88
C GLU A 69 30.67 3.36 -19.46
N VAL A 70 30.36 3.32 -18.16
CA VAL A 70 29.35 4.18 -17.54
C VAL A 70 30.03 5.43 -16.99
N GLY A 71 29.39 6.58 -17.17
CA GLY A 71 29.79 7.84 -16.57
C GLY A 71 28.61 8.69 -16.14
N VAL A 72 28.91 9.78 -15.45
CA VAL A 72 27.95 10.82 -15.07
C VAL A 72 28.28 12.11 -15.83
N ILE A 73 27.28 12.77 -16.41
CA ILE A 73 27.45 14.09 -17.01
C ILE A 73 27.74 15.11 -15.89
N ASP A 74 28.91 15.74 -15.92
CA ASP A 74 29.23 16.85 -15.01
C ASP A 74 28.58 18.16 -15.50
N TRP A 75 28.60 18.41 -16.81
CA TRP A 75 27.92 19.55 -17.44
C TRP A 75 27.84 19.35 -18.96
N TYR A 76 26.87 19.99 -19.59
CA TYR A 76 26.71 20.01 -21.04
C TYR A 76 26.18 21.36 -21.52
N ASP A 77 26.81 21.94 -22.53
CA ASP A 77 26.44 23.23 -23.12
C ASP A 77 25.81 23.00 -24.51
N TYR A 78 24.51 23.26 -24.62
CA TYR A 78 23.75 23.05 -25.86
C TYR A 78 24.12 24.02 -26.97
N ASP A 79 24.38 25.28 -26.62
CA ASP A 79 24.72 26.31 -27.59
C ASP A 79 26.09 26.03 -28.21
N LYS A 80 27.02 25.53 -27.40
CA LYS A 80 28.36 25.15 -27.86
C LYS A 80 28.45 23.71 -28.40
N GLY A 81 27.49 22.85 -28.07
CA GLY A 81 27.42 21.46 -28.53
C GLY A 81 28.52 20.56 -27.95
N PHE A 82 28.99 20.83 -26.73
CA PHE A 82 29.96 19.99 -26.02
C PHE A 82 29.76 20.00 -24.50
N GLY A 83 30.33 18.99 -23.83
CA GLY A 83 30.24 18.81 -22.38
C GLY A 83 31.36 17.95 -21.81
N CYS A 84 31.18 17.55 -20.55
CA CYS A 84 32.10 16.69 -19.82
C CYS A 84 31.31 15.62 -19.05
N ALA A 85 31.84 14.40 -19.05
CA ALA A 85 31.38 13.30 -18.23
C ALA A 85 32.53 12.78 -17.36
N THR A 86 32.22 12.32 -16.16
CA THR A 86 33.18 11.61 -15.30
C THR A 86 32.87 10.12 -15.34
N LEU A 87 33.89 9.31 -15.62
CA LEU A 87 33.79 7.85 -15.60
C LEU A 87 33.46 7.33 -14.20
N ILE A 88 32.55 6.35 -14.11
CA ILE A 88 32.23 5.64 -12.86
C ILE A 88 32.93 4.28 -12.91
N ARG A 89 34.15 4.20 -12.35
CA ARG A 89 34.89 2.94 -12.23
C ARG A 89 35.79 2.94 -11.00
N HIS A 90 35.95 1.77 -10.38
CA HIS A 90 36.85 1.53 -9.24
C HIS A 90 38.14 0.79 -9.63
N ASP A 91 38.29 0.45 -10.90
CA ASP A 91 39.45 -0.26 -11.43
C ASP A 91 40.64 0.69 -11.57
N SER A 92 41.67 0.47 -10.75
CA SER A 92 42.87 1.31 -10.73
C SER A 92 43.62 1.31 -12.06
N LEU A 93 43.61 0.19 -12.80
CA LEU A 93 44.35 0.09 -14.07
C LEU A 93 43.76 1.01 -15.13
N LEU A 94 42.43 1.02 -15.29
CA LEU A 94 41.81 1.93 -16.26
C LEU A 94 42.04 3.39 -15.85
N LEU A 95 41.91 3.73 -14.56
CA LEU A 95 42.16 5.08 -14.07
C LEU A 95 43.60 5.53 -14.37
N GLU A 96 44.60 4.66 -14.19
CA GLU A 96 46.00 4.94 -14.55
C GLU A 96 46.19 5.16 -16.07
N MET A 97 45.45 4.46 -16.93
CA MET A 97 45.47 4.67 -18.39
C MET A 97 44.89 6.04 -18.80
N PHE A 98 44.00 6.62 -17.99
CA PHE A 98 43.54 8.00 -18.17
C PHE A 98 44.63 9.02 -17.80
N GLU A 99 45.47 8.72 -16.81
CA GLU A 99 46.49 9.66 -16.31
C GLU A 99 47.81 9.61 -17.09
N SER A 100 48.32 8.41 -17.35
CA SER A 100 49.66 8.15 -17.93
C SER A 100 49.90 8.82 -19.28
N TYR A 101 48.83 9.18 -20.00
CA TYR A 101 48.91 9.80 -21.32
C TYR A 101 48.56 11.29 -21.34
N LYS A 102 48.26 11.98 -20.24
CA LYS A 102 47.84 13.41 -20.31
C LYS A 102 48.96 14.37 -20.76
N HIS A 103 50.24 14.01 -20.65
CA HIS A 103 51.36 14.85 -21.09
C HIS A 103 52.44 14.10 -21.92
N PRO A 104 52.86 14.60 -23.09
CA PRO A 104 53.81 13.91 -23.98
C PRO A 104 55.28 14.05 -23.55
N LYS A 105 55.54 14.70 -22.40
CA LYS A 105 56.88 15.02 -21.90
C LYS A 105 56.97 14.87 -20.39
N ILE A 106 56.65 13.69 -19.88
CA ILE A 106 57.34 13.20 -18.69
C ILE A 106 57.91 11.84 -19.07
N ARG A 107 59.03 11.85 -19.81
CA ARG A 107 60.00 10.77 -19.65
C ARG A 107 60.32 10.78 -18.15
N SER A 108 59.94 9.74 -17.44
CA SER A 108 60.39 9.53 -16.07
C SER A 108 61.90 9.75 -16.07
N LYS A 109 62.36 10.77 -15.33
CA LYS A 109 63.73 10.71 -14.83
C LYS A 109 63.77 9.42 -14.02
N ALA A 110 64.63 8.50 -14.44
CA ALA A 110 64.77 7.16 -13.91
C ALA A 110 64.55 7.09 -12.39
N GLY A 111 63.65 6.21 -11.95
CA GLY A 111 63.74 5.57 -10.63
C GLY A 111 63.17 6.29 -9.40
N ARG A 112 62.31 7.32 -9.51
CA ARG A 112 61.66 7.88 -8.31
C ARG A 112 60.23 7.35 -8.15
N MET A 113 60.00 6.53 -7.12
CA MET A 113 58.64 6.21 -6.67
C MET A 113 57.95 7.49 -6.16
N PRO A 114 56.68 7.74 -6.52
CA PRO A 114 55.93 8.87 -6.02
C PRO A 114 55.74 8.76 -4.51
N THR A 115 55.73 9.91 -3.84
CA THR A 115 55.48 10.01 -2.40
C THR A 115 54.02 9.68 -2.09
N LEU A 116 53.73 9.23 -0.87
CA LEU A 116 52.36 8.89 -0.42
C LEU A 116 51.36 10.04 -0.67
N GLN A 117 51.84 11.29 -0.57
CA GLN A 117 51.05 12.51 -0.78
C GLN A 117 50.81 12.83 -2.26
N GLU A 118 51.75 12.48 -3.16
CA GLU A 118 51.56 12.53 -4.62
C GLU A 118 50.58 11.43 -5.06
N SER A 119 50.67 10.24 -4.49
CA SER A 119 49.72 9.13 -4.73
C SER A 119 48.31 9.47 -4.23
N LEU A 120 48.19 10.08 -3.04
CA LEU A 120 46.91 10.58 -2.50
C LEU A 120 46.34 11.76 -3.31
N GLY A 121 47.19 12.59 -3.93
CA GLY A 121 46.78 13.65 -4.85
C GLY A 121 46.29 13.12 -6.21
N MET A 122 46.89 12.04 -6.73
CA MET A 122 46.45 11.35 -7.96
C MET A 122 45.13 10.59 -7.76
N LEU A 123 44.91 10.02 -6.57
CA LEU A 123 43.64 9.38 -6.18
C LEU A 123 42.40 10.31 -6.18
N SER A 124 42.58 11.62 -6.38
CA SER A 124 41.48 12.61 -6.41
C SER A 124 41.09 13.12 -7.80
N LYS A 125 41.78 12.69 -8.88
CA LYS A 125 41.50 13.20 -10.23
C LYS A 125 40.40 12.38 -10.91
N LYS A 126 39.29 13.05 -11.20
CA LYS A 126 38.19 12.52 -12.00
C LYS A 126 38.70 12.06 -13.38
N ALA A 127 38.32 10.85 -13.80
CA ALA A 127 38.52 10.36 -15.16
C ALA A 127 37.53 11.05 -16.12
N GLU A 128 37.85 12.31 -16.44
CA GLU A 128 37.04 13.17 -17.28
C GLU A 128 37.11 12.75 -18.76
N VAL A 129 35.94 12.66 -19.38
CA VAL A 129 35.73 12.30 -20.77
C VAL A 129 34.95 13.42 -21.44
N PHE A 130 35.48 13.93 -22.55
CA PHE A 130 34.85 15.00 -23.30
C PHE A 130 33.70 14.50 -24.15
N VAL A 131 32.56 15.19 -24.07
CA VAL A 131 31.34 14.87 -24.80
C VAL A 131 31.10 15.91 -25.89
N HIS A 132 30.66 15.46 -27.07
CA HIS A 132 30.36 16.33 -28.21
C HIS A 132 28.99 15.96 -28.79
N HIS A 133 28.20 16.92 -29.27
CA HIS A 133 26.82 16.66 -29.72
C HIS A 133 26.71 15.54 -30.77
N LYS A 134 27.67 15.46 -31.70
CA LYS A 134 27.72 14.43 -32.76
C LYS A 134 27.81 12.99 -32.28
N VAL A 135 28.18 12.77 -31.02
CA VAL A 135 28.31 11.41 -30.47
C VAL A 135 27.09 10.99 -29.65
N ILE A 136 26.12 11.88 -29.46
CA ILE A 136 24.89 11.58 -28.74
C ILE A 136 23.98 10.80 -29.68
N CYS A 137 23.74 9.54 -29.34
CA CYS A 137 22.86 8.64 -30.09
C CYS A 137 21.49 8.47 -29.42
N GLY A 138 21.27 9.12 -28.28
CA GLY A 138 20.04 9.04 -27.50
C GLY A 138 18.94 10.00 -27.96
N SER A 139 17.72 9.71 -27.52
CA SER A 139 16.52 10.49 -27.90
C SER A 139 16.29 11.73 -27.03
N GLN A 140 16.96 11.78 -25.88
CA GLN A 140 16.73 12.79 -24.84
C GLN A 140 17.90 13.77 -24.68
N PRO A 141 17.61 15.03 -24.27
CA PRO A 141 18.63 16.00 -23.92
C PRO A 141 19.39 15.61 -22.64
N LEU A 142 20.73 15.57 -22.71
CA LEU A 142 21.65 15.45 -21.57
C LEU A 142 21.59 16.60 -20.55
N LYS A 143 21.57 16.25 -19.28
CA LYS A 143 21.62 17.18 -18.13
C LYS A 143 22.74 16.79 -17.17
N GLU A 144 23.19 17.75 -16.38
CA GLU A 144 24.08 17.47 -15.25
C GLU A 144 23.46 16.41 -14.33
N GLY A 145 24.26 15.40 -13.98
CA GLY A 145 23.84 14.26 -13.18
C GLY A 145 23.28 13.07 -13.98
N ASP A 146 23.07 13.21 -15.30
CA ASP A 146 22.62 12.09 -16.13
C ASP A 146 23.67 10.99 -16.17
N LEU A 147 23.21 9.74 -16.02
CA LEU A 147 24.04 8.57 -16.23
C LEU A 147 24.03 8.20 -17.71
N VAL A 148 25.24 8.07 -18.25
CA VAL A 148 25.48 7.83 -19.66
C VAL A 148 26.40 6.63 -19.84
N VAL A 149 26.31 6.03 -21.01
CA VAL A 149 27.20 4.96 -21.43
C VAL A 149 27.85 5.36 -22.75
N PHE A 150 29.15 5.19 -22.86
CA PHE A 150 29.93 5.61 -24.01
C PHE A 150 31.17 4.73 -24.22
N ASP A 151 31.65 4.70 -25.45
CA ASP A 151 32.99 4.18 -25.76
C ASP A 151 34.01 5.31 -25.58
N ILE A 152 35.27 4.96 -25.33
CA ILE A 152 36.33 5.96 -25.09
C ILE A 152 37.33 5.95 -26.24
N ARG A 153 37.71 7.14 -26.72
CA ARG A 153 38.82 7.35 -27.64
C ARG A 153 39.78 8.41 -27.14
N LYS A 154 41.04 8.02 -26.97
CA LYS A 154 42.13 8.93 -26.64
C LYS A 154 42.69 9.58 -27.91
N ILE A 155 42.70 10.91 -27.95
CA ILE A 155 43.12 11.70 -29.12
C ILE A 155 44.25 12.65 -28.73
N TYR A 156 45.32 12.65 -29.51
CA TYR A 156 46.42 13.60 -29.33
C TYR A 156 46.09 14.97 -29.94
N ARG A 157 46.13 16.01 -29.12
CA ARG A 157 45.95 17.41 -29.56
C ARG A 157 47.31 18.09 -29.68
N LYS A 158 47.76 18.28 -30.92
CA LYS A 158 49.06 18.90 -31.23
C LYS A 158 49.16 20.34 -30.74
N ASP A 159 48.08 21.10 -30.89
CA ASP A 159 47.93 22.50 -30.49
C ASP A 159 48.09 22.71 -28.98
N GLN A 160 47.58 21.76 -28.19
CA GLN A 160 47.64 21.81 -26.72
C GLN A 160 48.75 20.92 -26.14
N ASN A 161 49.48 20.19 -26.99
CA ASN A 161 50.49 19.20 -26.63
C ASN A 161 50.01 18.30 -25.47
N GLN A 162 48.79 17.79 -25.58
CA GLN A 162 48.15 16.95 -24.56
C GLN A 162 47.23 15.91 -25.22
N TYR A 163 47.01 14.79 -24.55
CA TYR A 163 45.96 13.88 -24.95
C TYR A 163 44.63 14.28 -24.33
N LYS A 164 43.55 13.96 -25.03
CA LYS A 164 42.18 14.18 -24.60
C LYS A 164 41.37 12.91 -24.81
N ASP A 165 40.64 12.51 -23.78
CA ASP A 165 39.74 11.37 -23.83
C ASP A 165 38.36 11.86 -24.28
N ASN A 166 37.86 11.34 -25.39
CA ASN A 166 36.58 11.71 -25.96
C ASN A 166 35.60 10.52 -25.87
N ALA A 167 34.35 10.83 -25.54
CA ALA A 167 33.25 9.90 -25.63
C ALA A 167 32.88 9.65 -27.10
N LEU A 168 32.46 8.42 -27.40
CA LEU A 168 31.85 8.01 -28.67
C LEU A 168 30.60 7.19 -28.38
N LYS A 169 29.62 7.20 -29.31
CA LYS A 169 28.36 6.43 -29.19
C LYS A 169 27.69 6.59 -27.83
N LEU A 170 27.62 7.83 -27.36
CA LEU A 170 27.11 8.19 -26.05
C LEU A 170 25.58 8.12 -26.06
N LYS A 171 25.00 7.43 -25.08
CA LYS A 171 23.55 7.39 -24.83
C LYS A 171 23.28 7.35 -23.34
N LEU A 172 22.03 7.58 -22.93
CA LEU A 172 21.65 7.43 -21.52
C LEU A 172 21.78 5.96 -21.09
N LEU A 173 22.12 5.73 -19.83
CA LEU A 173 22.18 4.37 -19.27
C LEU A 173 20.82 3.66 -19.35
N SER A 174 19.72 4.40 -19.21
CA SER A 174 18.36 3.89 -19.41
C SER A 174 18.10 3.41 -20.85
N GLU A 175 18.89 3.84 -21.83
CA GLU A 175 18.81 3.43 -23.25
C GLU A 175 19.84 2.32 -23.58
N GLU A 176 20.58 1.80 -22.59
CA GLU A 176 21.57 0.74 -22.84
C GLU A 176 20.90 -0.59 -23.20
N THR A 177 21.56 -1.37 -24.05
CA THR A 177 21.14 -2.65 -24.60
C THR A 177 22.20 -3.74 -24.43
N ASP A 178 23.44 -3.37 -24.12
CA ASP A 178 24.49 -4.32 -23.78
C ASP A 178 24.17 -5.02 -22.45
N GLU A 179 23.95 -6.33 -22.52
CA GLU A 179 23.55 -7.17 -21.38
C GLU A 179 24.60 -7.19 -20.26
N ALA A 180 25.90 -7.16 -20.60
CA ALA A 180 26.97 -7.18 -19.60
C ALA A 180 27.01 -5.88 -18.80
N ILE A 181 26.77 -4.74 -19.45
CA ILE A 181 26.68 -3.44 -18.77
C ILE A 181 25.42 -3.37 -17.92
N ILE A 182 24.28 -3.81 -18.44
CA ILE A 182 23.00 -3.87 -17.72
C ILE A 182 23.15 -4.72 -16.46
N GLU A 183 23.69 -5.93 -16.57
CA GLU A 183 23.90 -6.85 -15.45
C GLU A 183 24.85 -6.24 -14.40
N ARG A 184 26.00 -5.70 -14.84
CA ARG A 184 26.97 -5.05 -13.96
C ARG A 184 26.35 -3.89 -13.18
N CYS A 185 25.56 -3.06 -13.86
CA CYS A 185 24.86 -1.94 -13.22
C CYS A 185 23.76 -2.42 -12.29
N ALA A 186 22.96 -3.41 -12.69
CA ALA A 186 21.86 -3.95 -11.90
C ALA A 186 22.35 -4.61 -10.60
N LYS A 187 23.52 -5.28 -10.63
CA LYS A 187 24.16 -5.86 -9.44
C LYS A 187 24.84 -4.85 -8.52
N SER A 188 24.97 -3.58 -8.95
CA SER A 188 25.55 -2.53 -8.12
C SER A 188 24.75 -2.29 -6.83
N ARG A 189 25.46 -1.84 -5.80
CA ARG A 189 24.85 -1.34 -4.55
C ARG A 189 24.34 0.10 -4.70
N GLU A 190 24.80 0.84 -5.70
CA GLU A 190 24.42 2.23 -5.90
C GLU A 190 23.07 2.34 -6.62
N THR A 191 22.07 2.92 -5.96
CA THR A 191 20.72 3.15 -6.50
C THR A 191 20.71 3.84 -7.85
N ARG A 192 21.63 4.78 -8.07
CA ARG A 192 21.73 5.49 -9.34
C ARG A 192 22.11 4.56 -10.48
N LEU A 193 22.98 3.58 -10.26
CA LEU A 193 23.44 2.67 -11.30
C LEU A 193 22.40 1.59 -11.62
N TRP A 194 21.82 0.95 -10.61
CA TRP A 194 20.92 -0.18 -10.86
C TRP A 194 19.53 0.25 -11.31
N LYS A 195 19.00 1.39 -10.85
CA LYS A 195 17.61 1.78 -11.12
C LYS A 195 17.29 1.97 -12.61
N PRO A 196 18.09 2.70 -13.41
CA PRO A 196 17.78 2.94 -14.83
C PRO A 196 17.72 1.67 -15.67
N VAL A 197 18.39 0.61 -15.23
CA VAL A 197 18.46 -0.68 -15.94
C VAL A 197 17.66 -1.79 -15.27
N PHE A 198 17.04 -1.52 -14.11
CA PHE A 198 16.41 -2.54 -13.27
C PHE A 198 15.40 -3.38 -14.06
N HIS A 199 14.41 -2.73 -14.68
CA HIS A 199 13.38 -3.44 -15.45
C HIS A 199 13.96 -4.20 -16.65
N LYS A 200 15.00 -3.68 -17.29
CA LYS A 200 15.68 -4.40 -18.39
C LYS A 200 16.35 -5.66 -17.89
N TYR A 201 17.12 -5.57 -16.81
CA TYR A 201 17.75 -6.73 -16.21
C TYR A 201 16.73 -7.74 -15.66
N LEU A 202 15.60 -7.26 -15.15
CA LEU A 202 14.51 -8.11 -14.69
C LEU A 202 13.97 -9.03 -15.81
N THR A 203 13.99 -8.58 -17.06
CA THR A 203 13.56 -9.39 -18.22
C THR A 203 14.57 -10.46 -18.64
N THR A 204 15.82 -10.36 -18.19
CA THR A 204 16.86 -11.37 -18.48
C THR A 204 16.85 -12.53 -17.48
N LEU A 205 16.14 -12.38 -16.35
CA LEU A 205 16.01 -13.43 -15.33
C LEU A 205 14.98 -14.49 -15.77
N GLN A 206 15.26 -15.75 -15.49
CA GLN A 206 14.47 -16.87 -16.01
C GLN A 206 13.27 -17.20 -15.13
N THR A 207 13.42 -17.06 -13.81
CA THR A 207 12.39 -17.48 -12.85
C THR A 207 11.80 -16.29 -12.11
N THR A 208 10.54 -16.42 -11.69
CA THR A 208 9.89 -15.38 -10.88
C THR A 208 10.54 -15.26 -9.50
N ASP A 209 11.08 -16.36 -8.95
CA ASP A 209 11.83 -16.34 -7.69
C ASP A 209 13.09 -15.48 -7.77
N GLU A 210 13.85 -15.57 -8.87
CA GLU A 210 15.01 -14.69 -9.11
C GLU A 210 14.60 -13.22 -9.17
N LYS A 211 13.48 -12.92 -9.84
CA LYS A 211 12.94 -11.56 -9.94
C LYS A 211 12.51 -11.01 -8.57
N VAL A 212 11.79 -11.81 -7.77
CA VAL A 212 11.36 -11.47 -6.41
C VAL A 212 12.56 -11.25 -5.50
N ALA A 213 13.54 -12.15 -5.53
CA ALA A 213 14.76 -12.05 -4.73
C ALA A 213 15.55 -10.78 -5.06
N LEU A 214 15.70 -10.45 -6.34
CA LEU A 214 16.35 -9.21 -6.77
C LEU A 214 15.57 -7.98 -6.31
N ALA A 215 14.24 -7.96 -6.46
CA ALA A 215 13.40 -6.85 -6.04
C ALA A 215 13.50 -6.60 -4.53
N LEU A 216 13.40 -7.65 -3.71
CA LEU A 216 13.55 -7.59 -2.25
C LEU A 216 14.95 -7.10 -1.85
N ASP A 217 16.00 -7.61 -2.49
CA ASP A 217 17.38 -7.15 -2.25
C ASP A 217 17.51 -5.63 -2.49
N LYS A 218 16.86 -5.09 -3.52
CA LYS A 218 16.87 -3.65 -3.81
C LYS A 218 16.02 -2.86 -2.83
N ILE A 219 14.79 -3.30 -2.52
CA ILE A 219 13.89 -2.64 -1.56
C ILE A 219 14.57 -2.50 -0.20
N ASN A 220 15.19 -3.58 0.29
CA ASN A 220 15.82 -3.61 1.62
C ASN A 220 17.04 -2.68 1.73
N LYS A 221 17.67 -2.33 0.60
CA LYS A 221 18.79 -1.38 0.54
C LYS A 221 18.35 0.08 0.37
N LEU A 222 17.08 0.33 0.08
CA LEU A 222 16.53 1.68 0.07
C LEU A 222 16.31 2.18 1.50
N PRO A 223 16.52 3.49 1.74
CA PRO A 223 16.31 4.09 3.06
C PRO A 223 14.86 3.87 3.54
N GLY A 224 14.68 3.77 4.86
CA GLY A 224 13.35 3.60 5.43
C GLY A 224 12.45 4.82 5.19
N ASP A 225 11.14 4.59 5.05
CA ASP A 225 10.18 5.67 4.88
C ASP A 225 10.21 6.59 6.12
N GLY A 226 10.74 7.81 5.96
CA GLY A 226 10.91 8.79 7.04
C GLY A 226 12.37 9.17 7.36
N GLU A 227 13.36 8.44 6.84
CA GLU A 227 14.77 8.83 6.96
C GLU A 227 15.10 9.97 5.97
N ARG A 228 15.04 11.22 6.45
CA ARG A 228 15.57 12.37 5.71
C ARG A 228 17.09 12.25 5.60
N LEU A 229 17.57 11.73 4.47
CA LEU A 229 18.97 11.85 4.10
C LEU A 229 19.29 13.34 3.88
N PHE A 230 20.26 13.87 4.63
CA PHE A 230 20.72 15.27 4.60
C PHE A 230 21.45 15.68 3.31
N TYR A 231 21.39 14.87 2.24
CA TYR A 231 22.07 15.16 0.98
C TYR A 231 21.14 15.88 0.00
N ARG A 232 21.38 17.18 -0.11
CA ARG A 232 20.50 18.22 -0.67
C ARG A 232 20.38 18.28 -2.19
N SER A 233 20.62 17.21 -2.96
CA SER A 233 20.63 17.36 -4.43
C SER A 233 20.23 16.16 -5.29
N PHE A 234 19.71 15.05 -4.76
CA PHE A 234 19.28 13.94 -5.60
C PHE A 234 17.97 13.32 -5.10
N SER A 235 17.06 13.01 -6.02
CA SER A 235 15.78 12.37 -5.71
C SER A 235 16.02 11.00 -5.05
N THR A 236 15.86 10.92 -3.74
CA THR A 236 15.89 9.65 -3.01
C THR A 236 14.63 8.87 -3.35
N VAL A 237 14.82 7.66 -3.85
CA VAL A 237 13.73 6.74 -4.17
C VAL A 237 13.31 6.06 -2.88
N SER A 238 12.04 6.20 -2.50
CA SER A 238 11.49 5.52 -1.32
C SER A 238 11.22 4.04 -1.63
N ARG A 239 11.08 3.22 -0.58
CA ARG A 239 10.65 1.83 -0.72
C ARG A 239 9.29 1.77 -1.41
N GLU A 240 8.35 2.60 -0.97
CA GLU A 240 7.01 2.72 -1.56
C GLU A 240 7.05 3.01 -3.07
N SER A 241 7.73 4.09 -3.48
CA SER A 241 7.76 4.49 -4.89
C SER A 241 8.43 3.46 -5.81
N PHE A 242 9.37 2.68 -5.27
CA PHE A 242 10.02 1.61 -6.03
C PHE A 242 9.15 0.36 -6.09
N SER A 243 8.58 -0.07 -4.96
CA SER A 243 7.67 -1.22 -4.90
C SER A 243 6.45 -1.02 -5.81
N ASP A 244 5.85 0.18 -5.83
CA ASP A 244 4.73 0.51 -6.70
C ASP A 244 5.07 0.43 -8.20
N SER A 245 6.35 0.56 -8.56
CA SER A 245 6.81 0.47 -9.95
C SER A 245 7.06 -0.97 -10.42
N LEU A 246 7.05 -1.95 -9.51
CA LEU A 246 7.30 -3.34 -9.86
C LEU A 246 6.14 -3.93 -10.70
N PRO A 247 6.44 -4.84 -11.63
CA PRO A 247 5.40 -5.56 -12.38
C PRO A 247 4.47 -6.34 -11.48
N ASP A 248 3.18 -6.35 -11.80
CA ASP A 248 2.14 -7.05 -11.02
C ASP A 248 2.41 -8.56 -10.89
N GLU A 249 3.09 -9.18 -11.87
CA GLU A 249 3.60 -10.55 -11.76
C GLU A 249 4.38 -10.72 -10.45
N ILE A 250 5.39 -9.88 -10.20
CA ILE A 250 6.23 -9.96 -8.99
C ILE A 250 5.42 -9.70 -7.73
N LEU A 251 4.52 -8.72 -7.78
CA LEU A 251 3.67 -8.35 -6.64
C LEU A 251 2.71 -9.49 -6.27
N GLY A 252 2.28 -10.30 -7.23
CA GLY A 252 1.45 -11.47 -7.00
C GLY A 252 2.15 -12.57 -6.20
N PHE A 253 3.44 -12.78 -6.43
CA PHE A 253 4.21 -13.87 -5.83
C PHE A 253 4.85 -13.54 -4.46
N SER A 254 4.80 -12.30 -3.97
CA SER A 254 5.49 -11.92 -2.73
C SER A 254 4.68 -10.99 -1.83
N GLU A 255 4.14 -11.56 -0.74
CA GLU A 255 3.54 -10.80 0.37
C GLU A 255 4.55 -9.83 1.01
N GLU A 256 5.81 -10.25 1.12
CA GLU A 256 6.90 -9.45 1.67
C GLU A 256 7.17 -8.18 0.85
N ILE A 257 6.94 -8.19 -0.46
CA ILE A 257 7.02 -6.97 -1.28
C ILE A 257 5.77 -6.11 -1.08
N ARG A 258 4.59 -6.74 -1.01
CA ARG A 258 3.30 -6.04 -0.92
C ARG A 258 3.19 -5.14 0.31
N GLN A 259 3.83 -5.49 1.43
CA GLN A 259 3.85 -4.65 2.64
C GLN A 259 4.47 -3.25 2.43
N PHE A 260 5.24 -3.06 1.35
CA PHE A 260 5.87 -1.79 1.01
C PHE A 260 5.09 -1.00 -0.04
N LEU A 261 3.96 -1.51 -0.54
CA LEU A 261 3.16 -0.82 -1.55
C LEU A 261 2.39 0.35 -0.94
N SER A 262 2.06 1.32 -1.78
CA SER A 262 1.05 2.30 -1.40
C SER A 262 -0.29 1.58 -1.17
N PHE A 263 -1.09 2.09 -0.23
CA PHE A 263 -2.37 1.47 0.14
C PHE A 263 -3.27 1.15 -1.07
N GLU A 264 -3.36 2.08 -2.03
CA GLU A 264 -4.17 1.91 -3.24
C GLU A 264 -3.63 0.78 -4.12
N LYS A 265 -2.31 0.71 -4.31
CA LYS A 265 -1.68 -0.34 -5.11
C LYS A 265 -1.80 -1.71 -4.42
N HIS A 266 -1.60 -1.76 -3.09
CA HIS A 266 -1.76 -2.99 -2.30
C HIS A 266 -3.19 -3.53 -2.40
N LEU A 267 -4.19 -2.67 -2.20
CA LEU A 267 -5.59 -3.05 -2.28
C LEU A 267 -5.97 -3.59 -3.67
N ASN A 268 -5.50 -2.95 -4.74
CA ASN A 268 -5.79 -3.41 -6.10
C ASN A 268 -5.16 -4.78 -6.41
N ILE A 269 -3.91 -5.00 -5.98
CA ILE A 269 -3.23 -6.28 -6.18
C ILE A 269 -3.90 -7.39 -5.38
N ILE A 270 -4.22 -7.16 -4.10
CA ILE A 270 -4.78 -8.21 -3.26
C ILE A 270 -6.18 -8.64 -3.70
N ILE A 271 -7.00 -7.69 -4.16
CA ILE A 271 -8.32 -7.97 -4.74
C ILE A 271 -8.16 -8.83 -6.00
N ALA A 272 -7.25 -8.45 -6.91
CA ALA A 272 -7.01 -9.20 -8.14
C ALA A 272 -6.54 -10.64 -7.84
N LEU A 273 -5.71 -10.84 -6.81
CA LEU A 273 -5.26 -12.16 -6.38
C LEU A 273 -6.40 -13.02 -5.82
N ILE A 274 -7.33 -12.42 -5.05
CA ILE A 274 -8.51 -13.13 -4.54
C ILE A 274 -9.42 -13.53 -5.69
N GLU A 275 -9.72 -12.61 -6.62
CA GLU A 275 -10.55 -12.92 -7.80
C GLU A 275 -9.93 -14.04 -8.66
N GLU A 276 -8.61 -14.04 -8.81
CA GLU A 276 -7.89 -15.12 -9.49
C GLU A 276 -7.99 -16.45 -8.71
N ALA A 277 -7.81 -16.44 -7.39
CA ALA A 277 -7.91 -17.61 -6.53
C ALA A 277 -9.32 -18.22 -6.59
N GLU A 278 -10.37 -17.40 -6.48
CA GLU A 278 -11.77 -17.81 -6.64
C GLU A 278 -12.00 -18.47 -8.02
N SER A 279 -11.55 -17.82 -9.09
CA SER A 279 -11.73 -18.32 -10.46
C SER A 279 -11.07 -19.68 -10.71
N LYS A 280 -9.97 -19.95 -9.98
CA LYS A 280 -9.18 -21.20 -10.07
C LYS A 280 -9.50 -22.18 -8.95
N ASN A 281 -10.45 -21.86 -8.07
CA ASN A 281 -10.83 -22.66 -6.90
C ASN A 281 -9.62 -23.02 -6.00
N LEU A 282 -8.75 -22.03 -5.76
CA LEU A 282 -7.58 -22.11 -4.89
C LEU A 282 -7.90 -21.56 -3.48
N PRO A 283 -7.14 -21.96 -2.44
CA PRO A 283 -7.32 -21.40 -1.10
C PRO A 283 -7.04 -19.90 -1.05
N GLU A 284 -7.95 -19.13 -0.45
CA GLU A 284 -7.87 -17.66 -0.37
C GLU A 284 -7.72 -17.11 1.07
N ASP A 285 -7.75 -17.98 2.08
CA ASP A 285 -7.77 -17.59 3.50
C ASP A 285 -6.63 -16.61 3.87
N ALA A 286 -5.41 -16.86 3.36
CA ALA A 286 -4.26 -16.00 3.60
C ALA A 286 -4.42 -14.61 2.94
N LEU A 287 -4.98 -14.55 1.74
CA LEU A 287 -5.25 -13.30 1.03
C LEU A 287 -6.36 -12.50 1.71
N LEU A 288 -7.38 -13.18 2.23
CA LEU A 288 -8.43 -12.56 3.02
C LEU A 288 -7.90 -12.01 4.36
N MET A 289 -6.99 -12.74 5.03
CA MET A 289 -6.32 -12.25 6.24
C MET A 289 -5.41 -11.05 5.95
N GLU A 290 -4.67 -11.07 4.86
CA GLU A 290 -3.83 -9.94 4.44
C GLU A 290 -4.69 -8.74 4.05
N LEU A 291 -5.81 -8.93 3.33
CA LEU A 291 -6.78 -7.88 3.03
C LEU A 291 -7.37 -7.29 4.31
N GLN A 292 -7.77 -8.15 5.25
CA GLN A 292 -8.25 -7.73 6.57
C GLN A 292 -7.18 -6.91 7.30
N SER A 293 -5.91 -7.34 7.32
CA SER A 293 -4.80 -6.58 7.93
C SER A 293 -4.59 -5.22 7.25
N CYS A 294 -4.66 -5.15 5.92
CA CYS A 294 -4.59 -3.89 5.17
C CYS A 294 -5.72 -2.93 5.58
N LEU A 295 -6.92 -3.49 5.75
CA LEU A 295 -8.11 -2.76 6.18
C LEU A 295 -8.08 -2.39 7.68
N GLU A 296 -7.43 -3.19 8.52
CA GLU A 296 -7.29 -2.98 9.96
C GLU A 296 -6.16 -2.02 10.33
N ASN A 297 -5.19 -1.79 9.45
CA ASN A 297 -4.14 -0.78 9.60
C ASN A 297 -4.58 0.64 9.16
N LEU A 298 -5.83 0.80 8.71
CA LEU A 298 -6.48 2.11 8.50
C LEU A 298 -6.56 3.08 9.70
N PRO A 299 -6.54 2.68 11.00
CA PRO A 299 -6.76 3.57 12.14
C PRO A 299 -5.72 4.69 12.29
N LEU A 300 -4.56 4.59 11.63
CA LEU A 300 -3.56 5.68 11.63
C LEU A 300 -3.91 6.84 10.68
N LEU A 301 -5.00 6.76 9.90
CA LEU A 301 -5.50 7.86 9.10
C LEU A 301 -7.02 8.04 9.27
N ASN A 302 -7.42 8.83 10.26
CA ASN A 302 -8.75 9.47 10.31
C ASN A 302 -9.14 10.20 9.00
N LYS A 303 -8.17 10.50 8.11
CA LYS A 303 -8.38 11.00 6.75
C LYS A 303 -8.85 9.94 5.74
N ALA A 304 -8.47 8.66 5.89
CA ALA A 304 -8.83 7.58 4.97
C ALA A 304 -10.29 7.13 5.14
N ARG A 305 -10.84 7.18 6.36
CA ARG A 305 -12.28 6.94 6.63
C ARG A 305 -13.19 7.90 5.86
N ASN A 306 -12.77 9.16 5.71
CA ASN A 306 -13.45 10.15 4.85
C ASN A 306 -13.16 9.95 3.36
N LYS A 307 -12.06 9.28 2.98
CA LYS A 307 -11.64 9.02 1.60
C LYS A 307 -12.29 7.77 1.01
N ILE A 308 -12.43 6.68 1.78
CA ILE A 308 -13.22 5.49 1.40
C ILE A 308 -14.71 5.84 1.30
N ARG A 309 -15.20 6.77 2.13
CA ARG A 309 -16.54 7.38 1.98
C ARG A 309 -16.65 8.34 0.78
N GLN A 310 -15.57 8.65 0.06
CA GLN A 310 -15.69 9.45 -1.15
C GLN A 310 -16.43 8.64 -2.21
N PRO A 311 -17.44 9.23 -2.88
CA PRO A 311 -18.21 8.57 -3.92
C PRO A 311 -17.37 8.01 -5.08
N SER A 312 -16.09 8.38 -5.19
CA SER A 312 -15.17 7.95 -6.26
C SER A 312 -14.54 6.57 -6.03
N ILE A 313 -14.37 6.13 -4.77
CA ILE A 313 -13.66 4.87 -4.45
C ILE A 313 -14.64 3.70 -4.31
N ILE A 314 -15.82 3.92 -3.70
CA ILE A 314 -16.85 2.91 -3.51
C ILE A 314 -17.24 2.16 -4.81
N PRO A 315 -17.38 2.82 -5.97
CA PRO A 315 -17.69 2.13 -7.24
C PRO A 315 -16.57 1.24 -7.76
N GLN A 316 -15.32 1.46 -7.34
CA GLN A 316 -14.15 0.70 -7.77
C GLN A 316 -13.93 -0.58 -6.96
N ILE A 317 -14.60 -0.69 -5.81
CA ILE A 317 -14.55 -1.90 -4.99
C ILE A 317 -15.54 -2.92 -5.58
N PRO A 318 -15.12 -4.18 -5.82
CA PRO A 318 -16.02 -5.23 -6.32
C PRO A 318 -17.21 -5.46 -5.39
N ASP A 319 -18.37 -5.79 -5.96
CA ASP A 319 -19.61 -5.95 -5.19
C ASP A 319 -19.52 -7.09 -4.17
N TRP A 320 -18.81 -8.18 -4.48
CA TRP A 320 -18.61 -9.28 -3.53
C TRP A 320 -17.80 -8.83 -2.29
N VAL A 321 -16.81 -7.95 -2.45
CA VAL A 321 -16.06 -7.33 -1.34
C VAL A 321 -16.99 -6.48 -0.48
N LYS A 322 -17.91 -5.73 -1.10
CA LYS A 322 -18.95 -4.95 -0.38
C LYS A 322 -19.93 -5.81 0.39
N GLU A 323 -20.06 -7.10 0.06
CA GLU A 323 -20.93 -8.05 0.75
C GLU A 323 -20.22 -8.77 1.90
N ILE A 324 -18.88 -8.67 2.01
CA ILE A 324 -18.11 -9.22 3.13
C ILE A 324 -18.56 -8.52 4.43
N PRO A 325 -19.01 -9.25 5.47
CA PRO A 325 -19.56 -8.66 6.69
C PRO A 325 -18.62 -7.69 7.41
N SER A 326 -17.32 -8.00 7.52
CA SER A 326 -16.31 -7.13 8.13
C SER A 326 -16.07 -5.86 7.31
N PHE A 327 -16.10 -5.97 5.98
CA PHE A 327 -15.97 -4.83 5.08
C PHE A 327 -17.23 -3.94 5.05
N ARG A 328 -18.42 -4.53 5.12
CA ARG A 328 -19.69 -3.80 5.35
C ARG A 328 -19.63 -3.01 6.65
N ALA A 329 -19.21 -3.65 7.74
CA ALA A 329 -19.04 -3.01 9.04
C ALA A 329 -18.04 -1.84 8.96
N LEU A 330 -16.97 -1.96 8.15
CA LEU A 330 -15.99 -0.88 7.93
C LEU A 330 -16.52 0.25 7.04
N LEU A 331 -17.19 -0.05 5.92
CA LEU A 331 -17.76 0.91 4.97
C LEU A 331 -18.88 1.74 5.60
N PHE A 332 -19.80 1.07 6.29
CA PHE A 332 -21.02 1.67 6.84
C PHE A 332 -20.91 2.01 8.33
N GLY A 333 -19.79 1.65 8.98
CA GLY A 333 -19.43 1.86 10.37
C GLY A 333 -20.45 2.62 11.19
N PHE A 334 -21.30 1.89 11.90
CA PHE A 334 -22.27 2.49 12.81
C PHE A 334 -21.48 3.20 13.90
N PRO A 335 -21.76 4.48 14.16
CA PRO A 335 -21.12 5.15 15.27
C PRO A 335 -21.51 4.39 16.54
N SER A 336 -20.51 3.77 17.20
CA SER A 336 -20.67 3.31 18.57
C SER A 336 -21.16 4.48 19.40
N VAL A 337 -21.83 4.17 20.50
CA VAL A 337 -22.44 5.19 21.35
C VAL A 337 -21.44 6.26 21.78
N GLU A 338 -20.18 5.91 21.98
CA GLU A 338 -19.10 6.84 22.35
C GLU A 338 -18.83 7.89 21.27
N SER A 339 -18.96 7.53 19.99
CA SER A 339 -18.72 8.43 18.85
C SER A 339 -19.92 9.30 18.48
N ARG A 340 -21.08 9.07 19.09
CA ARG A 340 -22.29 9.88 18.85
C ARG A 340 -22.27 11.19 19.63
N PRO A 341 -22.73 12.29 19.04
CA PRO A 341 -22.83 13.57 19.74
C PRO A 341 -23.81 13.46 20.91
N ASP A 342 -23.38 13.99 22.06
CA ASP A 342 -24.21 14.16 23.24
C ASP A 342 -25.23 15.29 23.00
N THR A 343 -26.44 15.16 23.56
CA THR A 343 -27.41 16.28 23.61
C THR A 343 -26.93 17.38 24.58
N PRO A 344 -27.37 18.64 24.43
CA PRO A 344 -26.98 19.71 25.38
C PRO A 344 -27.29 19.38 26.85
N GLU A 345 -28.32 18.56 27.11
CA GLU A 345 -28.74 18.12 28.45
C GLU A 345 -28.07 16.81 28.92
N ALA A 346 -27.01 16.34 28.26
CA ALA A 346 -26.45 15.02 28.51
C ALA A 346 -26.01 14.81 29.96
N THR A 347 -25.44 15.83 30.61
CA THR A 347 -25.04 15.76 32.03
C THR A 347 -26.24 15.51 32.95
N GLN A 348 -27.35 16.23 32.72
CA GLN A 348 -28.58 16.07 33.51
C GLN A 348 -29.24 14.72 33.25
N ILE A 349 -29.23 14.25 32.01
CA ILE A 349 -29.75 12.93 31.66
C ILE A 349 -28.91 11.84 32.33
N ARG A 350 -27.57 11.91 32.30
CA ARG A 350 -26.69 10.96 32.99
C ARG A 350 -26.97 10.93 34.50
N ALA A 351 -27.15 12.08 35.13
CA ALA A 351 -27.52 12.17 36.54
C ALA A 351 -28.87 11.49 36.82
N PHE A 352 -29.88 11.75 35.99
CA PHE A 352 -31.20 11.12 36.11
C PHE A 352 -31.13 9.59 35.92
N VAL A 353 -30.37 9.12 34.92
CA VAL A 353 -30.13 7.70 34.65
C VAL A 353 -29.49 7.02 35.86
N ALA A 354 -28.46 7.64 36.44
CA ALA A 354 -27.77 7.13 37.61
C ALA A 354 -28.67 7.10 38.85
N GLU A 355 -29.38 8.19 39.15
CA GLU A 355 -30.32 8.31 40.27
C GLU A 355 -31.42 7.23 40.21
N ARG A 356 -31.95 6.98 39.01
CA ARG A 356 -33.00 5.97 38.80
C ARG A 356 -32.46 4.54 38.77
N GLY A 357 -31.15 4.32 38.69
CA GLY A 357 -30.57 3.00 38.49
C GLY A 357 -30.95 2.40 37.13
N ILE A 358 -30.93 3.23 36.08
CA ILE A 358 -31.09 2.78 34.70
C ILE A 358 -29.75 2.23 34.20
N PHE A 359 -29.72 0.93 33.88
CA PHE A 359 -28.47 0.23 33.54
C PHE A 359 -28.46 -0.32 32.12
N CYS A 360 -29.60 -0.38 31.42
CA CYS A 360 -29.63 -0.76 30.02
C CYS A 360 -30.87 -0.28 29.28
N LEU A 361 -30.73 -0.26 27.96
CA LEU A 361 -31.84 -0.36 27.02
C LEU A 361 -32.05 -1.83 26.63
N CYS A 362 -33.29 -2.16 26.30
CA CYS A 362 -33.69 -3.49 25.89
C CYS A 362 -34.40 -3.41 24.53
N HIS A 363 -33.95 -4.22 23.58
CA HIS A 363 -34.64 -4.43 22.31
C HIS A 363 -34.88 -5.94 22.16
N PHE A 364 -36.13 -6.36 22.07
CA PHE A 364 -36.42 -7.77 21.75
C PHE A 364 -36.75 -7.88 20.27
N THR A 365 -36.27 -8.95 19.65
CA THR A 365 -36.49 -9.23 18.24
C THR A 365 -36.55 -10.75 18.03
N THR A 366 -36.84 -11.17 16.81
CA THR A 366 -36.88 -12.59 16.46
C THR A 366 -35.48 -13.11 16.14
N ILE A 367 -35.29 -14.42 16.24
CA ILE A 367 -34.01 -15.04 15.88
C ILE A 367 -33.63 -14.82 14.41
N GLU A 368 -34.63 -14.75 13.52
CA GLU A 368 -34.44 -14.50 12.09
C GLU A 368 -33.87 -13.10 11.84
N ASN A 369 -34.34 -12.10 12.60
CA ASN A 369 -33.79 -10.75 12.52
C ASN A 369 -32.40 -10.64 13.16
N LEU A 370 -32.08 -11.47 14.17
CA LEU A 370 -30.76 -11.47 14.77
C LEU A 370 -29.68 -11.83 13.76
N GLN A 371 -29.93 -12.78 12.84
CA GLN A 371 -29.01 -13.11 11.75
C GLN A 371 -28.66 -11.88 10.90
N GLY A 372 -29.68 -11.10 10.53
CA GLY A 372 -29.48 -9.84 9.82
C GLY A 372 -28.69 -8.83 10.66
N ILE A 373 -29.06 -8.64 11.92
CA ILE A 373 -28.37 -7.72 12.84
C ILE A 373 -26.88 -8.07 12.97
N CYS A 374 -26.56 -9.35 13.14
CA CYS A 374 -25.18 -9.84 13.21
C CYS A 374 -24.43 -9.65 11.89
N ARG A 375 -25.06 -9.95 10.75
CA ARG A 375 -24.48 -9.75 9.41
C ARG A 375 -24.18 -8.28 9.12
N GLU A 376 -25.08 -7.38 9.49
CA GLU A 376 -24.93 -5.95 9.25
C GLU A 376 -23.91 -5.31 10.20
N GLY A 377 -23.70 -5.88 11.40
CA GLY A 377 -22.83 -5.34 12.45
C GLY A 377 -23.54 -4.42 13.45
N GLY A 378 -24.87 -4.37 13.43
CA GLY A 378 -25.67 -3.48 14.27
C GLY A 378 -27.17 -3.60 14.05
N LEU A 379 -27.97 -3.08 15.00
CA LEU A 379 -29.39 -2.87 14.76
C LEU A 379 -29.56 -1.64 13.88
N LEU A 380 -30.46 -1.71 12.91
CA LEU A 380 -30.73 -0.65 11.96
C LEU A 380 -32.21 -0.28 11.96
N SER A 381 -32.50 1.00 11.77
CA SER A 381 -33.87 1.46 11.54
C SER A 381 -34.42 0.91 10.23
N ASN A 382 -35.75 0.86 10.09
CA ASN A 382 -36.38 0.35 8.87
C ASN A 382 -35.96 1.16 7.63
N GLN A 383 -35.81 2.48 7.78
CA GLN A 383 -35.32 3.35 6.69
C GLN A 383 -33.89 2.98 6.28
N GLN A 384 -33.03 2.72 7.27
CA GLN A 384 -31.65 2.30 7.06
C GLN A 384 -31.56 0.92 6.38
N LEU A 385 -32.41 -0.04 6.78
CA LEU A 385 -32.50 -1.36 6.13
C LEU A 385 -33.00 -1.26 4.68
N GLN A 386 -34.05 -0.47 4.44
CA GLN A 386 -34.59 -0.23 3.10
C GLN A 386 -33.56 0.43 2.17
N SER A 387 -32.86 1.46 2.65
CA SER A 387 -31.83 2.14 1.86
C SER A 387 -30.67 1.24 1.43
N ARG A 388 -30.41 0.17 2.20
CA ARG A 388 -29.35 -0.80 1.95
C ARG A 388 -29.82 -2.05 1.21
N ASN A 389 -31.13 -2.17 0.95
CA ASN A 389 -31.76 -3.40 0.46
C ASN A 389 -31.47 -4.63 1.35
N SER A 390 -31.26 -4.40 2.65
CA SER A 390 -30.99 -5.46 3.61
C SER A 390 -32.29 -6.20 3.96
N PRO A 391 -32.35 -7.54 3.82
CA PRO A 391 -33.55 -8.29 4.16
C PRO A 391 -33.78 -8.29 5.68
N TYR A 392 -35.03 -8.07 6.08
CA TYR A 392 -35.48 -8.13 7.47
C TYR A 392 -36.93 -8.60 7.55
N THR A 393 -37.30 -9.20 8.68
CA THR A 393 -38.67 -9.59 8.99
C THR A 393 -39.34 -8.48 9.77
N GLN A 394 -40.30 -7.79 9.14
CA GLN A 394 -41.05 -6.73 9.78
C GLN A 394 -42.02 -7.34 10.83
N ILE A 395 -41.76 -7.05 12.10
CA ILE A 395 -42.59 -7.55 13.21
C ILE A 395 -43.89 -6.75 13.31
N ASP A 396 -43.84 -5.43 13.14
CA ASP A 396 -45.02 -4.56 13.13
C ASP A 396 -45.66 -4.49 11.74
N GLU A 397 -46.98 -4.30 11.68
CA GLU A 397 -47.68 -4.11 10.40
C GLU A 397 -47.39 -2.75 9.75
N GLY A 398 -46.90 -1.80 10.55
CA GLY A 398 -46.51 -0.48 10.07
C GLY A 398 -45.92 0.38 11.18
N ARG A 399 -45.21 1.44 10.78
CA ARG A 399 -44.62 2.39 11.72
C ARG A 399 -45.55 3.57 11.99
N TRP A 400 -46.53 3.34 12.86
CA TRP A 400 -47.67 4.23 13.07
C TRP A 400 -47.36 5.58 13.73
N ASP A 401 -46.16 5.74 14.30
CA ASP A 401 -45.71 7.02 14.86
C ASP A 401 -44.88 7.87 13.89
N GLY A 402 -44.67 7.38 12.65
CA GLY A 402 -43.91 8.08 11.62
C GLY A 402 -42.40 8.12 11.85
N LYS A 403 -41.84 7.41 12.84
CA LYS A 403 -40.41 7.40 13.17
C LYS A 403 -39.71 6.19 12.54
N SER A 404 -39.66 6.15 11.21
CA SER A 404 -39.02 5.08 10.42
C SER A 404 -37.50 5.07 10.50
N ASN A 405 -36.89 6.20 10.89
CA ASN A 405 -35.45 6.31 11.09
C ASN A 405 -34.99 5.89 12.49
N HIS A 406 -35.91 5.50 13.38
CA HIS A 406 -35.59 5.19 14.77
C HIS A 406 -35.78 3.71 15.10
N ILE A 407 -35.04 3.24 16.11
CA ILE A 407 -35.10 1.89 16.66
C ILE A 407 -35.80 1.94 18.03
N CYS A 408 -36.84 1.15 18.18
CA CYS A 408 -37.61 1.08 19.42
C CYS A 408 -36.88 0.26 20.48
N CYS A 409 -36.68 0.86 21.64
CA CYS A 409 -36.10 0.25 22.83
C CYS A 409 -37.03 0.45 24.04
N SER A 410 -36.80 -0.35 25.08
CA SER A 410 -37.45 -0.21 26.38
C SER A 410 -36.38 -0.04 27.47
N ILE A 411 -36.73 0.56 28.60
CA ILE A 411 -35.77 0.80 29.70
C ILE A 411 -35.75 -0.39 30.67
N ASN A 412 -34.58 -1.00 30.87
CA ASN A 412 -34.30 -2.10 31.83
C ASN A 412 -35.12 -3.40 31.70
N SER A 413 -36.13 -3.44 30.84
CA SER A 413 -37.05 -4.57 30.65
C SER A 413 -37.68 -4.45 29.27
N TYR A 414 -38.21 -5.55 28.74
CA TYR A 414 -38.97 -5.54 27.48
C TYR A 414 -40.46 -5.21 27.71
N ASN A 415 -41.13 -4.76 26.65
CA ASN A 415 -42.56 -4.52 26.61
C ASN A 415 -43.34 -5.84 26.50
N SER A 416 -43.59 -6.50 27.64
CA SER A 416 -44.28 -7.80 27.69
C SER A 416 -45.70 -7.75 27.14
N MET A 417 -46.39 -6.62 27.24
CA MET A 417 -47.73 -6.44 26.70
C MET A 417 -47.73 -6.50 25.17
N TYR A 418 -46.73 -5.89 24.53
CA TYR A 418 -46.59 -5.99 23.08
C TYR A 418 -46.13 -7.40 22.68
N LEU A 419 -45.13 -7.97 23.37
CA LEU A 419 -44.65 -9.32 23.06
C LEU A 419 -45.79 -10.35 23.11
N TYR A 420 -46.69 -10.27 24.09
CA TYR A 420 -47.85 -11.17 24.16
C TYR A 420 -48.70 -11.17 22.87
N ARG A 421 -48.79 -10.02 22.18
CA ARG A 421 -49.49 -9.90 20.89
C ARG A 421 -48.66 -10.45 19.75
N ALA A 422 -47.34 -10.24 19.77
CA ALA A 422 -46.43 -10.62 18.69
C ALA A 422 -45.90 -12.06 18.80
N LYS A 423 -46.03 -12.73 19.96
CA LYS A 423 -45.35 -14.01 20.26
C LYS A 423 -45.56 -15.12 19.21
N HIS A 424 -46.67 -15.11 18.48
CA HIS A 424 -46.97 -16.09 17.44
C HIS A 424 -46.14 -15.90 16.15
N LYS A 425 -45.44 -14.77 16.00
CA LYS A 425 -44.67 -14.41 14.79
C LYS A 425 -43.30 -15.08 14.70
N SER A 426 -42.78 -15.63 15.79
CA SER A 426 -41.53 -16.42 15.77
C SER A 426 -41.53 -17.45 16.90
N GLN A 427 -40.86 -18.57 16.65
CA GLN A 427 -40.67 -19.64 17.63
C GLN A 427 -39.51 -19.36 18.61
N CYS A 428 -38.66 -18.37 18.30
CA CYS A 428 -37.52 -18.01 19.13
C CYS A 428 -37.35 -16.49 19.15
N TRP A 429 -37.46 -15.92 20.34
CA TRP A 429 -37.26 -14.51 20.60
C TRP A 429 -35.94 -14.32 21.34
N VAL A 430 -35.28 -13.20 21.08
CA VAL A 430 -34.02 -12.80 21.72
C VAL A 430 -34.17 -11.41 22.32
N LEU A 431 -33.54 -11.16 23.47
CA LEU A 431 -33.49 -9.86 24.13
C LEU A 431 -32.09 -9.28 24.02
N LEU A 432 -31.89 -8.27 23.19
CA LEU A 432 -30.64 -7.53 23.12
C LEU A 432 -30.62 -6.52 24.27
N VAL A 433 -29.60 -6.61 25.11
CA VAL A 433 -29.37 -5.67 26.21
C VAL A 433 -28.25 -4.73 25.83
N ILE A 434 -28.57 -3.45 25.76
CA ILE A 434 -27.78 -2.40 25.12
C ILE A 434 -27.33 -1.39 26.17
N LYS A 435 -26.16 -0.80 25.99
CA LYS A 435 -25.64 0.29 26.84
C LYS A 435 -26.71 1.40 27.04
N PRO A 436 -26.88 1.92 28.27
CA PRO A 436 -27.83 3.00 28.54
C PRO A 436 -27.39 4.33 27.91
N ASP A 437 -26.16 4.42 27.41
CA ASP A 437 -25.52 5.62 26.90
C ASP A 437 -26.27 6.32 25.75
N TYR A 438 -27.08 5.57 25.01
CA TYR A 438 -27.94 6.13 23.97
C TYR A 438 -28.98 7.12 24.53
N LEU A 439 -29.31 7.07 25.82
CA LEU A 439 -30.30 7.95 26.46
C LEU A 439 -29.90 9.43 26.41
N TRP A 440 -28.61 9.76 26.34
CA TRP A 440 -28.14 11.15 26.30
C TRP A 440 -27.52 11.54 24.95
N LYS A 441 -27.77 10.75 23.90
CA LYS A 441 -27.32 11.06 22.54
C LYS A 441 -28.34 11.91 21.79
N GLN A 442 -27.84 12.76 20.91
CA GLN A 442 -28.65 13.58 20.04
C GLN A 442 -29.60 12.69 19.20
N GLY A 443 -30.85 13.13 19.03
CA GLY A 443 -31.86 12.42 18.24
C GLY A 443 -32.61 11.31 19.00
N THR A 444 -32.21 10.97 20.23
CA THR A 444 -32.94 10.00 21.06
C THR A 444 -34.27 10.59 21.54
N LEU A 445 -35.37 9.88 21.29
CA LEU A 445 -36.73 10.30 21.66
C LEU A 445 -37.30 9.41 22.77
N PHE A 446 -38.24 9.96 23.53
CA PHE A 446 -38.88 9.33 24.68
C PHE A 446 -40.39 9.40 24.56
N CYS A 447 -41.07 8.29 24.84
CA CYS A 447 -42.52 8.25 24.92
C CYS A 447 -42.96 7.59 26.24
N PRO A 448 -43.84 8.22 27.04
CA PRO A 448 -44.30 7.65 28.31
C PRO A 448 -45.23 6.45 28.13
N ILE A 449 -45.75 6.21 26.92
CA ILE A 449 -46.60 5.09 26.54
C ILE A 449 -46.11 4.50 25.20
N ASN A 450 -46.82 3.53 24.62
CA ASN A 450 -46.47 2.99 23.30
C ASN A 450 -46.47 4.13 22.27
N ALA A 451 -45.37 4.31 21.52
CA ALA A 451 -45.22 5.45 20.62
C ALA A 451 -46.21 5.47 19.45
N ALA A 452 -46.73 4.31 19.02
CA ALA A 452 -47.79 4.24 18.01
C ALA A 452 -49.12 4.86 18.46
N SER A 453 -49.29 5.11 19.76
CA SER A 453 -50.49 5.73 20.33
C SER A 453 -50.65 7.17 19.82
N GLU A 454 -51.84 7.51 19.30
CA GLU A 454 -52.12 8.82 18.69
C GLU A 454 -51.04 9.27 17.69
N ARG A 455 -50.49 8.32 16.91
CA ARG A 455 -49.48 8.60 15.87
C ARG A 455 -48.26 9.37 16.37
N GLY A 456 -47.76 9.02 17.56
CA GLY A 456 -46.55 9.63 18.11
C GLY A 456 -46.77 10.96 18.85
N ALA A 457 -48.02 11.36 19.13
CA ALA A 457 -48.34 12.63 19.79
C ALA A 457 -47.67 12.85 21.16
N TYR A 458 -47.23 11.76 21.82
CA TYR A 458 -46.62 11.79 23.15
C TYR A 458 -45.08 11.70 23.13
N ILE A 459 -44.48 11.61 21.95
CA ILE A 459 -43.03 11.56 21.78
C ILE A 459 -42.41 12.92 22.13
N LYS A 460 -41.33 12.90 22.90
CA LYS A 460 -40.61 14.09 23.37
C LYS A 460 -39.11 13.86 23.36
N GLU A 461 -38.36 14.95 23.24
CA GLU A 461 -36.90 14.96 23.27
C GLU A 461 -36.34 15.35 24.63
N GLY A 462 -35.07 15.06 24.84
CA GLY A 462 -34.27 15.52 25.96
C GLY A 462 -34.76 15.07 27.34
N LEU A 463 -34.27 15.75 28.37
CA LEU A 463 -34.56 15.41 29.77
C LEU A 463 -36.06 15.41 30.09
N VAL A 464 -36.82 16.36 29.53
CA VAL A 464 -38.27 16.46 29.74
C VAL A 464 -39.00 15.22 29.19
N GLY A 465 -38.56 14.71 28.03
CA GLY A 465 -39.08 13.48 27.47
C GLY A 465 -38.81 12.28 28.38
N LEU A 466 -37.55 12.12 28.82
CA LEU A 466 -37.17 11.03 29.73
C LEU A 466 -37.94 11.10 31.05
N GLN A 467 -38.01 12.27 31.68
CA GLN A 467 -38.77 12.50 32.93
C GLN A 467 -40.26 12.19 32.76
N SER A 468 -40.84 12.42 31.57
CA SER A 468 -42.25 12.13 31.33
C SER A 468 -42.60 10.64 31.50
N MET A 469 -41.65 9.74 31.24
CA MET A 469 -41.81 8.29 31.42
C MET A 469 -41.86 7.88 32.91
N TYR A 470 -41.46 8.77 33.82
CA TYR A 470 -41.35 8.55 35.26
C TYR A 470 -42.31 9.42 36.08
N LYS A 471 -43.36 9.99 35.47
CA LYS A 471 -44.42 10.70 36.20
C LYS A 471 -45.16 9.79 37.18
N SER A 472 -45.68 10.36 38.27
CA SER A 472 -46.44 9.61 39.29
C SER A 472 -47.64 8.85 38.70
N VAL A 473 -48.29 9.46 37.71
CA VAL A 473 -49.40 8.91 36.93
C VAL A 473 -49.13 9.11 35.44
N VAL A 474 -49.31 8.06 34.65
CA VAL A 474 -49.33 8.08 33.18
C VAL A 474 -50.64 7.47 32.72
N ILE A 475 -51.36 8.14 31.82
CA ILE A 475 -52.65 7.68 31.29
C ILE A 475 -52.45 7.29 29.83
N ASP A 476 -52.89 6.10 29.45
CA ASP A 476 -52.87 5.69 28.04
C ASP A 476 -54.09 6.21 27.26
N ILE A 477 -54.08 5.99 25.95
CA ILE A 477 -55.16 6.44 25.04
C ILE A 477 -56.52 5.79 25.32
N LYS A 478 -56.57 4.71 26.10
CA LYS A 478 -57.81 4.04 26.51
C LYS A 478 -58.29 4.54 27.88
N GLY A 479 -57.66 5.57 28.44
CA GLY A 479 -57.95 6.09 29.77
C GLY A 479 -57.44 5.19 30.91
N ARG A 480 -56.57 4.19 30.62
CA ARG A 480 -56.00 3.34 31.67
C ARG A 480 -54.89 4.11 32.40
N GLU A 481 -55.01 4.20 33.71
CA GLU A 481 -54.03 4.86 34.56
C GLU A 481 -52.95 3.88 35.03
N TYR A 482 -51.69 4.29 34.86
CA TYR A 482 -50.50 3.62 35.38
C TYR A 482 -49.91 4.47 36.49
N THR A 483 -49.71 3.89 37.69
CA THR A 483 -49.20 4.61 38.86
C THR A 483 -47.89 4.02 39.38
N ARG A 484 -47.04 4.87 39.97
CA ARG A 484 -45.71 4.47 40.45
C ARG A 484 -45.64 3.84 41.84
N GLN A 485 -46.72 3.86 42.64
CA GLN A 485 -46.67 3.55 44.09
C GLN A 485 -46.02 2.20 44.47
N ARG A 486 -45.89 1.24 43.54
CA ARG A 486 -45.26 -0.07 43.78
C ARG A 486 -44.23 -0.46 42.72
N LEU A 487 -43.79 0.50 41.89
CA LEU A 487 -42.83 0.25 40.82
C LEU A 487 -41.40 0.55 41.30
N PRO A 488 -40.43 -0.33 41.02
CA PRO A 488 -39.01 -0.02 41.25
C PRO A 488 -38.61 1.28 40.55
N ASP A 489 -37.74 2.08 41.18
CA ASP A 489 -37.32 3.38 40.63
C ASP A 489 -36.72 3.29 39.23
N ARG A 490 -36.05 2.18 38.96
CA ARG A 490 -35.46 1.85 37.66
C ARG A 490 -36.46 1.57 36.54
N LYS A 491 -37.75 1.41 36.81
CA LYS A 491 -38.76 1.13 35.79
C LYS A 491 -39.58 2.38 35.45
N PRO A 492 -39.88 2.61 34.16
CA PRO A 492 -40.88 3.59 33.74
C PRO A 492 -42.24 3.31 34.39
N THR A 493 -43.08 4.34 34.48
CA THR A 493 -44.43 4.22 35.07
C THR A 493 -45.35 3.33 34.25
N CYS A 494 -45.27 3.43 32.92
CA CYS A 494 -46.01 2.56 32.00
C CYS A 494 -45.08 1.47 31.45
N ILE A 495 -45.52 0.22 31.46
CA ILE A 495 -44.78 -0.91 30.85
C ILE A 495 -44.61 -0.78 29.33
N GLN A 496 -45.42 0.08 28.70
CA GLN A 496 -45.37 0.33 27.26
C GLN A 496 -44.53 1.55 26.89
N ALA A 497 -43.89 2.22 27.86
CA ALA A 497 -43.02 3.36 27.59
C ALA A 497 -41.86 2.96 26.65
N GLU A 498 -41.51 3.84 25.72
CA GLU A 498 -40.59 3.56 24.62
C GLU A 498 -39.47 4.60 24.55
N VAL A 499 -38.26 4.14 24.29
CA VAL A 499 -37.11 4.95 23.89
C VAL A 499 -36.86 4.71 22.42
N GLN A 500 -36.65 5.75 21.64
CA GLN A 500 -36.41 5.66 20.21
C GLN A 500 -35.00 6.16 19.91
N VAL A 501 -34.11 5.23 19.56
CA VAL A 501 -32.71 5.54 19.25
C VAL A 501 -32.60 5.83 17.76
N ASP A 502 -31.91 6.92 17.42
CA ASP A 502 -31.78 7.35 16.03
C ASP A 502 -30.84 6.44 15.21
N GLU A 503 -31.26 6.16 13.97
CA GLU A 503 -30.60 5.43 12.88
C GLU A 503 -30.15 3.99 13.14
N SER A 504 -29.27 3.78 14.11
CA SER A 504 -28.54 2.53 14.34
C SER A 504 -28.19 2.29 15.81
N ILE A 505 -27.84 1.07 16.17
CA ILE A 505 -27.19 0.70 17.43
C ILE A 505 -26.07 -0.30 17.10
N SER A 506 -24.82 0.02 17.45
CA SER A 506 -23.69 -0.88 17.19
C SER A 506 -23.80 -2.18 17.98
N LEU A 507 -23.37 -3.31 17.40
CA LEU A 507 -23.23 -4.57 18.14
C LEU A 507 -22.24 -4.47 19.30
N ASP A 508 -21.21 -3.61 19.21
CA ASP A 508 -20.25 -3.37 20.29
C ASP A 508 -20.88 -2.72 21.53
N ASP A 509 -22.08 -2.16 21.36
CA ASP A 509 -22.86 -1.58 22.45
C ASP A 509 -23.93 -2.54 23.01
N VAL A 510 -24.05 -3.74 22.44
CA VAL A 510 -24.86 -4.82 22.99
C VAL A 510 -24.02 -5.52 24.07
N LEU A 511 -24.43 -5.37 25.32
CA LEU A 511 -23.77 -5.94 26.49
C LEU A 511 -23.85 -7.48 26.50
N TRP A 512 -25.04 -8.02 26.20
CA TRP A 512 -25.30 -9.46 26.09
C TRP A 512 -26.68 -9.71 25.48
N ILE A 513 -26.93 -10.94 25.03
CA ILE A 513 -28.23 -11.40 24.52
C ILE A 513 -28.89 -12.34 25.52
N GLY A 514 -30.15 -12.05 25.87
CA GLY A 514 -30.99 -12.90 26.71
C GLY A 514 -31.87 -13.84 25.89
N VAL A 515 -31.94 -15.11 26.28
CA VAL A 515 -32.89 -16.11 25.74
C VAL A 515 -33.60 -16.85 26.87
N ASN A 516 -34.75 -17.45 26.56
CA ASN A 516 -35.45 -18.29 27.53
C ASN A 516 -34.77 -19.66 27.69
N GLU A 517 -35.26 -20.46 28.63
CA GLU A 517 -34.70 -21.77 28.97
C GLU A 517 -35.01 -22.90 27.98
N ASP A 518 -35.67 -22.61 26.84
CA ASP A 518 -36.05 -23.65 25.90
C ASP A 518 -34.79 -24.22 25.20
N PRO A 519 -34.65 -25.55 25.08
CA PRO A 519 -33.44 -26.17 24.54
C PRO A 519 -33.10 -25.69 23.13
N GLY A 520 -31.81 -25.39 22.91
CA GLY A 520 -31.26 -25.00 21.61
C GLY A 520 -31.35 -23.50 21.28
N ASN A 521 -32.02 -22.67 22.10
CA ASN A 521 -32.07 -21.23 21.84
C ASN A 521 -30.71 -20.53 21.95
N GLU A 522 -29.83 -20.99 22.85
CA GLU A 522 -28.44 -20.53 22.90
C GLU A 522 -27.69 -20.84 21.60
N GLN A 523 -27.81 -22.07 21.10
CA GLN A 523 -27.14 -22.49 19.85
C GLN A 523 -27.65 -21.67 18.66
N LYS A 524 -28.96 -21.42 18.57
CA LYS A 524 -29.52 -20.57 17.51
C LYS A 524 -28.94 -19.16 17.51
N VAL A 525 -28.67 -18.58 18.69
CA VAL A 525 -28.04 -17.26 18.81
C VAL A 525 -26.59 -17.29 18.31
N ARG A 526 -25.85 -18.38 18.60
CA ARG A 526 -24.50 -18.60 18.06
C ARG A 526 -24.52 -18.78 16.55
N ASP A 527 -25.42 -19.61 16.05
CA ASP A 527 -25.61 -19.86 14.61
C ASP A 527 -26.02 -18.58 13.87
N ALA A 528 -26.68 -17.64 14.55
CA ALA A 528 -27.01 -16.33 14.01
C ALA A 528 -25.81 -15.38 13.89
N GLY A 529 -24.64 -15.74 14.42
CA GLY A 529 -23.40 -14.98 14.32
C GLY A 529 -23.02 -14.17 15.57
N TRP A 530 -23.79 -14.25 16.67
CA TRP A 530 -23.45 -13.54 17.90
C TRP A 530 -22.30 -14.21 18.66
N GLN A 531 -21.20 -13.48 18.83
CA GLN A 531 -19.99 -13.97 19.53
C GLN A 531 -19.92 -13.51 21.00
N GLY A 532 -20.76 -12.58 21.43
CA GLY A 532 -20.72 -12.03 22.79
C GLY A 532 -21.36 -12.91 23.86
N GLU A 533 -21.57 -12.35 25.06
CA GLU A 533 -22.19 -13.07 26.18
C GLU A 533 -23.67 -13.40 25.87
N ILE A 534 -24.11 -14.61 26.24
CA ILE A 534 -25.49 -15.07 26.17
C ILE A 534 -25.95 -15.43 27.59
N ARG A 535 -27.14 -14.96 27.98
CA ARG A 535 -27.75 -15.26 29.28
C ARG A 535 -29.07 -16.00 29.12
N ILE A 536 -29.16 -17.18 29.72
CA ILE A 536 -30.40 -17.96 29.78
C ILE A 536 -31.21 -17.53 31.00
N TRP A 537 -32.42 -17.03 30.76
CA TRP A 537 -33.32 -16.51 31.80
C TRP A 537 -34.60 -17.33 31.87
N LYS A 538 -34.77 -18.02 33.00
CA LYS A 538 -35.96 -18.84 33.24
C LYS A 538 -37.23 -17.97 33.24
N GLY A 539 -38.18 -18.30 32.37
CA GLY A 539 -39.44 -17.57 32.22
C GLY A 539 -39.33 -16.30 31.39
N LEU A 540 -38.19 -16.02 30.74
CA LEU A 540 -38.11 -14.95 29.77
C LEU A 540 -39.11 -15.22 28.63
N PHE A 541 -39.91 -14.21 28.28
CA PHE A 541 -40.96 -14.30 27.26
C PHE A 541 -42.13 -15.25 27.56
N LYS A 542 -42.23 -15.79 28.78
CA LYS A 542 -43.35 -16.65 29.23
C LYS A 542 -44.45 -15.87 29.95
#